data_AF-A0A7C3GB81-F1
#
_entry.id   AF-A0A7C3GB81-F1
#
_cell.length_a   1.000
_cell.length_b   1.000
_cell.length_c   1.000
_cell.angle_alpha   90.00
_cell.angle_beta   90.00
_cell.angle_gamma   90.00
#
_symmetry.space_group_name_H-M   'P 1'
#
loop_
_entity.id
_entity.type
_entity.pdbx_description
1 polymer ?
#
loop_
_entity_poly.entity_id
_entity_poly.type
_entity_poly.pdbx_seq_one_letter_code
_entity_poly.pdbx_strand_id
1 'polypeptide(L)'
;MKRLLILLLICCLLFIPAPALVHAASGGVTAQSKGGNTSPTIDAITLVESGSENEVSAMTPLTAYRVKVTVGDINTLDDIQEIEFHIYYGSDGSNWDADQLAIFIWTKSFGWSMENGSAVTSWGLIPVDCIVPPDFSGTTGDWYLEFKPGKLARATAIQDWFCAATVRDENKSGSKTWTTGASMSAYSEVTFDSAGIIFGDVDTGIEPGMTGYITDPPSHYLTTLITSNAKYAIGVKSDTSWTDGGLNSISLSGEKGVPDGPAEFSLEIDNQRKGGGSPGQPKKPDAVTDTNTTIKGYNNVSRVTTGPEDSEGTNDHTMYMAMSLSLEGIQEVVYSGTITFTITN
;
A
#
# COMPACT_ATOMS: atom_id res chain seq x y z
N MET A 1 31.48 104.06 53.04
CA MET A 1 30.64 102.96 53.60
C MET A 1 29.43 102.61 52.72
N LYS A 2 28.65 103.57 52.18
CA LYS A 2 27.46 103.27 51.33
C LYS A 2 27.76 102.46 50.05
N ARG A 3 28.92 102.60 49.41
CA ARG A 3 29.30 101.84 48.21
C ARG A 3 29.75 100.40 48.49
N LEU A 4 30.20 100.10 49.71
CA LEU A 4 30.58 98.74 50.13
C LEU A 4 29.34 97.90 50.49
N LEU A 5 28.32 98.55 51.07
CA LEU A 5 27.05 97.89 51.40
C LEU A 5 26.26 97.47 50.15
N ILE A 6 26.33 98.26 49.08
CA ILE A 6 25.66 97.94 47.80
C ILE A 6 26.37 96.78 47.08
N LEU A 7 27.71 96.71 47.13
CA LEU A 7 28.45 95.59 46.54
C LEU A 7 28.19 94.28 47.29
N LEU A 8 28.08 94.32 48.62
CA LEU A 8 27.77 93.15 49.45
C LEU A 8 26.33 92.65 49.21
N LEU A 9 25.36 93.55 49.03
CA LEU A 9 23.98 93.18 48.73
C LEU A 9 23.84 92.56 47.33
N ILE A 10 24.60 93.04 46.34
CA ILE A 10 24.64 92.47 44.99
C ILE A 10 25.33 91.09 44.98
N CYS A 11 26.39 90.90 45.77
CA CYS A 11 27.02 89.58 45.93
C CYS A 11 26.12 88.56 46.65
N CYS A 12 25.30 88.98 47.62
CA CYS A 12 24.34 88.10 48.29
C CYS A 12 23.13 87.72 47.39
N LEU A 13 22.77 88.56 46.43
CA LEU A 13 21.69 88.26 45.46
C LEU A 13 22.14 87.36 44.29
N LEU A 14 23.46 87.18 44.09
CA LEU A 14 24.03 86.30 43.05
C LEU A 14 24.28 84.86 43.53
N PHE A 15 24.04 84.55 44.81
CA PHE A 15 24.08 83.20 45.38
C PHE A 15 22.67 82.70 45.70
N ILE A 16 21.79 82.70 44.70
CA ILE A 16 20.60 81.84 44.77
C ILE A 16 21.08 80.45 44.33
N PRO A 17 21.11 79.43 45.21
CA PRO A 17 21.37 78.06 44.75
C PRO A 17 20.27 77.73 43.74
N ALA A 18 20.65 77.49 42.49
CA ALA A 18 19.72 76.99 41.49
C ALA A 18 19.06 75.72 42.07
N PRO A 19 17.73 75.54 41.95
CA PRO A 19 17.11 74.30 42.38
C PRO A 19 17.78 73.16 41.61
N ALA A 20 18.42 72.25 42.34
CA ALA A 20 18.93 71.03 41.74
C ALA A 20 17.71 70.27 41.20
N LEU A 21 17.54 70.27 39.88
CA LEU A 21 16.59 69.40 39.19
C LEU A 21 17.07 67.96 39.39
N VAL A 22 16.65 67.33 40.48
CA VAL A 22 16.76 65.89 40.65
C VAL A 22 15.81 65.26 39.65
N HIS A 23 16.33 64.90 38.48
CA HIS A 23 15.60 64.02 37.58
C HIS A 23 15.51 62.66 38.25
N ALA A 24 14.32 62.29 38.73
CA ALA A 24 14.01 60.90 39.04
C ALA A 24 13.97 60.14 37.70
N ALA A 25 15.13 59.69 37.23
CA ALA A 25 15.19 58.79 36.10
C ALA A 25 14.88 57.37 36.63
N SER A 26 13.68 56.87 36.39
CA SER A 26 13.41 55.44 36.52
C SER A 26 13.83 54.75 35.23
N GLY A 27 14.93 54.00 35.30
CA GLY A 27 15.32 53.05 34.27
C GLY A 27 14.76 51.66 34.60
N GLY A 28 14.14 51.01 33.63
CA GLY A 28 13.80 49.59 33.70
C GLY A 28 14.75 48.78 32.82
N VAL A 29 15.06 47.56 33.24
CA VAL A 29 15.71 46.55 32.38
C VAL A 29 14.64 45.53 32.05
N THR A 30 14.44 45.23 30.77
CA THR A 30 13.56 44.13 30.37
C THR A 30 14.21 42.82 30.78
N ALA A 31 13.68 42.17 31.81
CA ALA A 31 14.01 40.79 32.12
C ALA A 31 13.10 39.88 31.32
N GLN A 32 13.68 38.93 30.59
CA GLN A 32 12.94 37.85 29.93
C GLN A 32 13.38 36.52 30.53
N SER A 33 12.42 35.62 30.74
CA SER A 33 12.66 34.23 31.11
C SER A 33 11.92 33.32 30.13
N LYS A 34 12.59 32.31 29.56
CA LYS A 34 11.92 31.22 28.85
C LYS A 34 11.39 30.24 29.90
N GLY A 35 10.12 29.83 29.79
CA GLY A 35 9.61 28.70 30.57
C GLY A 35 10.40 27.42 30.25
N GLY A 36 10.34 26.40 31.11
CA GLY A 36 10.91 25.09 30.78
C GLY A 36 10.22 24.49 29.55
N ASN A 37 10.94 23.66 28.81
CA ASN A 37 10.38 22.83 27.74
C ASN A 37 9.50 21.73 28.35
N THR A 38 8.29 21.56 27.84
CA THR A 38 7.39 20.49 28.24
C THR A 38 7.17 19.57 27.06
N SER A 39 7.18 18.26 27.30
CA SER A 39 6.99 17.30 26.22
C SER A 39 5.60 17.40 25.58
N PRO A 40 5.48 17.26 24.26
CA PRO A 40 4.21 17.26 23.56
C PRO A 40 3.36 16.01 23.87
N THR A 41 2.04 16.16 23.79
CA THR A 41 1.03 15.12 24.01
C THR A 41 0.23 14.83 22.74
N ILE A 42 -0.20 13.58 22.56
CA ILE A 42 -1.21 13.23 21.56
C ILE A 42 -2.56 13.15 22.27
N ASP A 43 -3.46 14.04 21.91
CA ASP A 43 -4.79 14.15 22.50
C ASP A 43 -5.78 13.18 21.84
N ALA A 44 -5.66 12.99 20.53
CA ALA A 44 -6.50 12.08 19.76
C ALA A 44 -5.78 11.54 18.51
N ILE A 45 -6.17 10.35 18.08
CA ILE A 45 -5.78 9.75 16.81
C ILE A 45 -6.98 9.00 16.22
N THR A 46 -7.26 9.20 14.95
CA THR A 46 -8.35 8.52 14.23
C THR A 46 -7.95 8.19 12.80
N LEU A 47 -8.48 7.08 12.29
CA LEU A 47 -8.41 6.72 10.87
C LEU A 47 -9.69 7.20 10.18
N VAL A 48 -9.55 8.02 9.14
CA VAL A 48 -10.68 8.63 8.43
C VAL A 48 -10.56 8.49 6.91
N GLU A 49 -11.67 8.71 6.21
CA GLU A 49 -11.71 8.74 4.75
C GLU A 49 -10.87 9.90 4.19
N SER A 50 -10.25 9.68 3.03
CA SER A 50 -9.62 10.76 2.27
C SER A 50 -10.63 11.88 1.97
N GLY A 51 -10.24 13.13 2.20
CA GLY A 51 -11.07 14.31 1.98
C GLY A 51 -12.12 14.60 3.06
N SER A 52 -12.20 13.79 4.12
CA SER A 52 -13.32 13.80 5.08
C SER A 52 -12.85 13.60 6.53
N GLU A 53 -13.77 13.77 7.48
CA GLU A 53 -13.61 13.47 8.91
C GLU A 53 -14.35 12.17 9.32
N ASN A 54 -14.95 11.46 8.35
CA ASN A 54 -15.66 10.22 8.63
C ASN A 54 -14.68 9.12 9.03
N GLU A 55 -14.89 8.51 10.19
CA GLU A 55 -14.10 7.37 10.64
C GLU A 55 -14.27 6.14 9.74
N VAL A 56 -13.17 5.40 9.58
CA VAL A 56 -13.11 4.21 8.73
C VAL A 56 -12.94 2.97 9.59
N SER A 57 -13.80 1.97 9.34
CA SER A 57 -13.71 0.65 9.98
C SER A 57 -13.14 -0.45 9.06
N ALA A 58 -12.94 -0.13 7.78
CA ALA A 58 -12.42 -1.05 6.76
C ALA A 58 -11.62 -0.31 5.69
N MET A 59 -10.41 -0.79 5.41
CA MET A 59 -9.56 -0.28 4.35
C MET A 59 -9.56 -1.21 3.13
N THR A 60 -9.26 -0.64 1.97
CA THR A 60 -9.04 -1.36 0.72
C THR A 60 -7.64 -1.03 0.19
N PRO A 61 -6.81 -2.02 -0.18
CA PRO A 61 -5.53 -1.78 -0.83
C PRO A 61 -5.64 -0.79 -2.00
N LEU A 62 -4.64 0.09 -2.12
CA LEU A 62 -4.53 1.14 -3.15
C LEU A 62 -5.58 2.26 -3.11
N THR A 63 -6.52 2.22 -2.17
CA THR A 63 -7.47 3.31 -1.89
C THR A 63 -6.88 4.30 -0.88
N ALA A 64 -7.14 5.59 -1.06
CA ALA A 64 -6.60 6.64 -0.18
C ALA A 64 -7.39 6.76 1.13
N TYR A 65 -6.66 6.94 2.23
CA TYR A 65 -7.18 7.16 3.59
C TYR A 65 -6.30 8.15 4.33
N ARG A 66 -6.76 8.62 5.49
CA ARG A 66 -5.98 9.49 6.37
C ARG A 66 -5.88 8.99 7.79
N VAL A 67 -4.75 9.27 8.41
CA VAL A 67 -4.63 9.30 9.87
C VAL A 67 -4.65 10.75 10.33
N LYS A 68 -5.65 11.12 11.11
CA LYS A 68 -5.70 12.39 11.83
C LYS A 68 -5.09 12.20 13.20
N VAL A 69 -4.15 13.07 13.58
CA VAL A 69 -3.62 13.14 14.94
C VAL A 69 -3.74 14.57 15.46
N THR A 70 -4.37 14.72 16.61
CA THR A 70 -4.44 15.98 17.35
C THR A 70 -3.34 15.96 18.39
N VAL A 71 -2.42 16.93 18.28
CA VAL A 71 -1.27 17.04 19.17
C VAL A 71 -1.38 18.33 19.98
N GLY A 72 -1.08 18.23 21.27
CA GLY A 72 -0.95 19.35 22.20
C GLY A 72 0.50 19.58 22.61
N ASP A 73 0.85 20.83 22.83
CA ASP A 73 2.09 21.25 23.48
C ASP A 73 1.80 22.47 24.36
N ILE A 74 2.15 22.44 25.64
CA ILE A 74 1.81 23.53 26.57
C ILE A 74 2.54 24.83 26.25
N ASN A 75 3.71 24.73 25.61
CA ASN A 75 4.55 25.84 25.24
C ASN A 75 4.12 26.35 23.87
N THR A 76 4.32 25.54 22.82
CA THR A 76 3.95 25.87 21.44
C THR A 76 4.12 24.65 20.54
N LEU A 77 3.26 24.50 19.52
CA LEU A 77 3.46 23.47 18.49
C LEU A 77 4.79 23.64 17.73
N ASP A 78 5.39 24.83 17.77
CA ASP A 78 6.70 25.11 17.18
C ASP A 78 7.83 24.25 17.79
N ASP A 79 7.66 23.77 19.01
CA ASP A 79 8.65 22.91 19.69
C ASP A 79 8.64 21.47 19.12
N ILE A 80 7.57 21.06 18.43
CA ILE A 80 7.46 19.72 17.81
C ILE A 80 8.40 19.60 16.61
N GLN A 81 9.26 18.58 16.64
CA GLN A 81 10.22 18.32 15.57
C GLN A 81 9.79 17.19 14.65
N GLU A 82 9.03 16.22 15.16
CA GLU A 82 8.72 14.99 14.45
C GLU A 82 7.40 14.37 14.91
N ILE A 83 6.65 13.81 13.96
CA ILE A 83 5.56 12.89 14.21
C ILE A 83 5.78 11.64 13.35
N GLU A 84 5.88 10.50 14.01
CA GLU A 84 6.08 9.18 13.39
C GLU A 84 4.76 8.40 13.48
N PHE A 85 4.24 7.97 12.35
CA PHE A 85 2.98 7.24 12.20
C PHE A 85 3.28 5.79 11.82
N HIS A 86 2.69 4.85 12.54
CA HIS A 86 2.74 3.43 12.24
C HIS A 86 1.35 2.95 11.86
N ILE A 87 1.21 2.33 10.70
CA ILE A 87 -0.02 1.66 10.26
C ILE A 87 0.28 0.18 10.23
N TYR A 88 -0.25 -0.58 11.18
CA TYR A 88 0.23 -1.93 11.44
C TYR A 88 -0.86 -2.96 11.73
N TYR A 89 -0.56 -4.19 11.35
CA TYR A 89 -1.37 -5.36 11.63
C TYR A 89 -1.02 -5.98 13.00
N GLY A 90 -2.03 -6.36 13.77
CA GLY A 90 -1.85 -7.07 15.05
C GLY A 90 -1.56 -6.12 16.23
N SER A 91 -1.06 -6.66 17.34
CA SER A 91 -1.12 -5.95 18.63
C SER A 91 0.11 -5.13 19.02
N ASP A 92 1.27 -5.32 18.39
CA ASP A 92 2.53 -4.76 18.89
C ASP A 92 3.30 -3.91 17.86
N GLY A 93 2.92 -3.92 16.59
CA GLY A 93 3.59 -3.16 15.53
C GLY A 93 5.09 -3.45 15.44
N SER A 94 5.53 -4.62 15.93
CA SER A 94 6.95 -4.97 16.02
C SER A 94 7.48 -5.57 14.73
N ASN A 95 6.59 -5.94 13.81
CA ASN A 95 6.94 -6.54 12.54
C ASN A 95 7.18 -5.48 11.47
N TRP A 96 8.34 -5.52 10.82
CA TRP A 96 8.77 -4.60 9.76
C TRP A 96 8.45 -5.12 8.34
N ASP A 97 7.68 -6.19 8.25
CA ASP A 97 7.23 -6.74 6.97
C ASP A 97 6.23 -5.80 6.29
N ALA A 98 6.40 -5.55 4.99
CA ALA A 98 5.51 -4.68 4.21
C ALA A 98 4.05 -5.19 4.14
N ASP A 99 3.82 -6.50 4.34
CA ASP A 99 2.46 -7.07 4.47
C ASP A 99 1.78 -6.72 5.81
N GLN A 100 2.51 -6.10 6.76
CA GLN A 100 2.07 -5.90 8.14
C GLN A 100 2.35 -4.50 8.71
N LEU A 101 3.24 -3.70 8.15
CA LEU A 101 3.58 -2.37 8.66
C LEU A 101 3.91 -1.39 7.54
N ALA A 102 3.46 -0.15 7.72
CA ALA A 102 4.01 1.01 7.03
C ALA A 102 4.30 2.12 8.03
N ILE A 103 5.46 2.76 7.87
CA ILE A 103 5.92 3.86 8.71
C ILE A 103 5.97 5.13 7.88
N PHE A 104 5.36 6.19 8.39
CA PHE A 104 5.37 7.52 7.79
C PHE A 104 5.87 8.51 8.80
N ILE A 105 6.63 9.50 8.35
CA ILE A 105 7.28 10.46 9.22
C ILE A 105 7.04 11.85 8.67
N TRP A 106 6.48 12.72 9.52
CA TRP A 106 6.57 14.14 9.33
C TRP A 106 7.72 14.69 10.17
N THR A 107 8.57 15.51 9.56
CA THR A 107 9.54 16.32 10.31
C THR A 107 9.37 17.79 9.98
N LYS A 108 9.62 18.66 10.96
CA LYS A 108 9.53 20.11 10.77
C LYS A 108 10.43 20.62 9.64
N SER A 109 11.60 19.99 9.44
CA SER A 109 12.60 20.44 8.46
C SER A 109 12.39 19.88 7.06
N PHE A 110 11.82 18.68 6.91
CA PHE A 110 11.72 17.99 5.61
C PHE A 110 10.29 17.68 5.17
N GLY A 111 9.30 17.91 6.02
CA GLY A 111 7.91 17.57 5.75
C GLY A 111 7.66 16.07 5.83
N TRP A 112 6.75 15.58 4.98
CA TRP A 112 6.27 14.20 4.97
C TRP A 112 7.19 13.26 4.19
N SER A 113 7.45 12.10 4.76
CA SER A 113 8.23 11.02 4.16
C SER A 113 7.69 9.66 4.60
N MET A 114 8.10 8.61 3.90
CA MET A 114 7.78 7.23 4.23
C MET A 114 9.08 6.48 4.48
N GLU A 115 9.09 5.62 5.50
CA GLU A 115 10.21 4.74 5.81
C GLU A 115 9.87 3.31 5.35
N ASN A 116 10.54 2.88 4.30
CA ASN A 116 10.42 1.54 3.71
C ASN A 116 11.78 0.83 3.59
N GLY A 117 12.83 1.36 4.23
CA GLY A 117 14.19 0.85 4.13
C GLY A 117 14.66 0.75 2.67
N SER A 118 15.09 -0.44 2.25
CA SER A 118 15.45 -0.74 0.85
C SER A 118 14.33 -1.45 0.06
N ALA A 119 13.21 -1.77 0.71
CA ALA A 119 12.14 -2.54 0.11
C ALA A 119 11.32 -1.71 -0.88
N VAL A 120 11.04 -2.29 -2.05
CA VAL A 120 10.02 -1.76 -2.95
C VAL A 120 8.65 -2.18 -2.43
N THR A 121 7.79 -1.21 -2.21
CA THR A 121 6.45 -1.42 -1.67
C THR A 121 5.43 -0.57 -2.41
N SER A 122 4.20 -1.06 -2.47
CA SER A 122 3.04 -0.35 -3.01
C SER A 122 2.25 0.43 -1.97
N TRP A 123 2.64 0.37 -0.70
CA TRP A 123 2.22 1.37 0.28
C TRP A 123 2.60 2.77 -0.24
N GLY A 124 1.65 3.68 -0.19
CA GLY A 124 1.83 5.00 -0.78
C GLY A 124 1.66 6.11 0.24
N LEU A 125 2.62 7.01 0.31
CA LEU A 125 2.42 8.35 0.88
C LEU A 125 1.82 9.26 -0.21
N ILE A 126 0.88 10.12 0.14
CA ILE A 126 0.35 11.17 -0.75
C ILE A 126 0.72 12.54 -0.16
N PRO A 127 1.97 13.03 -0.36
CA PRO A 127 2.48 14.19 0.38
C PRO A 127 1.68 15.47 0.16
N VAL A 128 1.12 15.64 -1.04
CA VAL A 128 0.39 16.86 -1.44
C VAL A 128 -0.93 17.04 -0.70
N ASP A 129 -1.51 15.94 -0.21
CA ASP A 129 -2.80 15.93 0.49
C ASP A 129 -2.60 15.80 2.02
N CYS A 130 -1.36 15.61 2.47
CA CYS A 130 -1.04 15.65 3.89
C CYS A 130 -1.11 17.09 4.42
N ILE A 131 -1.62 17.26 5.64
CA ILE A 131 -1.88 18.58 6.24
C ILE A 131 -1.13 18.71 7.57
N VAL A 132 -0.59 19.90 7.81
CA VAL A 132 -0.05 20.34 9.10
C VAL A 132 -0.85 21.55 9.61
N PRO A 133 -0.77 21.89 10.91
CA PRO A 133 -1.44 23.09 11.42
C PRO A 133 -0.96 24.34 10.68
N PRO A 134 -1.86 25.28 10.34
CA PRO A 134 -1.47 26.52 9.65
C PRO A 134 -0.76 27.52 10.56
N ASP A 135 -0.87 27.35 11.88
CA ASP A 135 -0.25 28.20 12.90
C ASP A 135 0.43 27.34 13.97
N PHE A 136 1.75 27.46 14.06
CA PHE A 136 2.56 26.74 15.04
C PHE A 136 2.68 27.49 16.37
N SER A 137 2.25 28.75 16.46
CA SER A 137 2.30 29.53 17.71
C SER A 137 1.23 29.13 18.73
N GLY A 138 0.24 28.32 18.31
CA GLY A 138 -0.76 27.72 19.17
C GLY A 138 -0.20 26.58 20.04
N THR A 139 -1.07 26.02 20.87
CA THR A 139 -0.76 24.91 21.80
C THR A 139 -1.45 23.60 21.43
N THR A 140 -2.26 23.60 20.37
CA THR A 140 -2.97 22.40 19.88
C THR A 140 -3.18 22.51 18.37
N GLY A 141 -3.03 21.39 17.65
CA GLY A 141 -3.17 21.36 16.21
C GLY A 141 -3.36 19.94 15.67
N ASP A 142 -3.90 19.87 14.46
CA ASP A 142 -4.13 18.61 13.76
C ASP A 142 -3.10 18.40 12.65
N TRP A 143 -2.56 17.19 12.60
CA TRP A 143 -1.80 16.67 11.46
C TRP A 143 -2.63 15.59 10.76
N TYR A 144 -2.64 15.62 9.44
CA TYR A 144 -3.29 14.61 8.61
C TYR A 144 -2.23 13.96 7.72
N LEU A 145 -1.94 12.69 7.99
CA LEU A 145 -1.19 11.84 7.09
C LEU A 145 -2.13 11.25 6.04
N GLU A 146 -1.88 11.48 4.76
CA GLU A 146 -2.61 10.86 3.65
C GLU A 146 -1.81 9.70 3.05
N PHE A 147 -2.43 8.52 2.95
CA PHE A 147 -1.74 7.30 2.51
C PHE A 147 -2.64 6.33 1.74
N LYS A 148 -2.02 5.32 1.10
CA LYS A 148 -2.67 4.15 0.50
C LYS A 148 -2.11 2.86 1.08
N PRO A 149 -2.96 1.92 1.55
CA PRO A 149 -2.49 0.60 1.92
C PRO A 149 -1.88 -0.14 0.73
N GLY A 150 -0.79 -0.86 0.97
CA GLY A 150 -0.12 -1.65 -0.06
C GLY A 150 -0.94 -2.84 -0.54
N LYS A 151 -0.62 -3.34 -1.74
CA LYS A 151 -1.18 -4.54 -2.37
C LYS A 151 -1.10 -5.77 -1.48
N LEU A 152 -0.03 -5.90 -0.70
CA LEU A 152 0.17 -7.02 0.20
C LEU A 152 -0.25 -6.73 1.65
N ALA A 153 -0.79 -5.54 1.96
CA ALA A 153 -1.32 -5.25 3.29
C ALA A 153 -2.35 -6.33 3.67
N ARG A 154 -1.98 -7.20 4.61
CA ARG A 154 -2.68 -8.43 4.96
C ARG A 154 -4.18 -8.24 5.12
N ALA A 155 -4.95 -9.04 4.38
CA ALA A 155 -6.40 -9.05 4.50
C ALA A 155 -6.85 -9.56 5.87
N THR A 156 -7.85 -8.90 6.44
CA THR A 156 -8.44 -9.25 7.74
C THR A 156 -9.94 -9.05 7.69
N ALA A 157 -10.70 -10.03 8.20
CA ALA A 157 -12.15 -9.88 8.35
C ALA A 157 -12.53 -9.08 9.62
N ILE A 158 -11.57 -8.89 10.52
CA ILE A 158 -11.71 -8.18 11.79
C ILE A 158 -10.80 -6.95 11.83
N GLN A 159 -11.06 -6.08 12.80
CA GLN A 159 -10.39 -4.81 13.02
C GLN A 159 -9.00 -4.98 13.65
N ASP A 160 -8.06 -5.52 12.88
CA ASP A 160 -6.69 -5.83 13.33
C ASP A 160 -5.64 -4.85 12.77
N TRP A 161 -6.03 -3.86 11.97
CA TRP A 161 -5.12 -2.81 11.48
C TRP A 161 -5.22 -1.55 12.33
N PHE A 162 -4.18 -1.23 13.08
CA PHE A 162 -4.13 -0.09 13.98
C PHE A 162 -3.29 1.04 13.39
N CYS A 163 -3.61 2.27 13.76
CA CYS A 163 -2.72 3.40 13.54
C CYS A 163 -2.18 3.86 14.89
N ALA A 164 -0.87 4.05 14.99
CA ALA A 164 -0.23 4.70 16.13
C ALA A 164 0.53 5.92 15.66
N ALA A 165 0.62 6.92 16.52
CA ALA A 165 1.49 8.08 16.31
C ALA A 165 2.41 8.25 17.52
N THR A 166 3.63 8.70 17.26
CA THR A 166 4.58 9.15 18.27
C THR A 166 4.98 10.58 17.93
N VAL A 167 4.81 11.51 18.87
CA VAL A 167 5.26 12.89 18.73
C VAL A 167 6.56 13.10 19.50
N ARG A 168 7.50 13.87 18.95
CA ARG A 168 8.78 14.20 19.60
C ARG A 168 9.12 15.68 19.46
N ASP A 169 9.61 16.26 20.54
CA ASP A 169 10.22 17.60 20.57
C ASP A 169 11.73 17.57 20.30
N GLU A 170 12.38 18.72 20.43
CA GLU A 170 13.83 18.92 20.30
C GLU A 170 14.68 18.07 21.28
N ASN A 171 14.10 17.66 22.40
CA ASN A 171 14.74 16.80 23.40
C ASN A 171 14.39 15.32 23.22
N LYS A 172 13.73 14.96 22.11
CA LYS A 172 13.21 13.61 21.82
C LYS A 172 12.26 13.09 22.89
N SER A 173 11.64 13.98 23.64
CA SER A 173 10.61 13.66 24.62
C SER A 173 9.24 13.77 23.98
N GLY A 174 8.30 12.94 24.40
CA GLY A 174 6.93 12.99 23.88
C GLY A 174 6.09 11.79 24.26
N SER A 175 5.02 11.57 23.51
CA SER A 175 3.98 10.58 23.80
C SER A 175 3.69 9.70 22.59
N LYS A 176 3.15 8.51 22.85
CA LYS A 176 2.68 7.55 21.84
C LYS A 176 1.24 7.15 22.16
N THR A 177 0.37 7.22 21.18
CA THR A 177 -1.06 6.85 21.27
C THR A 177 -1.46 6.07 20.02
N TRP A 178 -2.50 5.24 20.12
CA TRP A 178 -3.05 4.46 19.00
C TRP A 178 -4.57 4.54 18.94
N THR A 179 -5.12 4.32 17.74
CA THR A 179 -6.58 4.22 17.50
C THR A 179 -7.05 2.77 17.62
N THR A 180 -8.36 2.56 17.56
CA THR A 180 -8.98 1.25 17.34
C THR A 180 -8.64 0.71 15.94
N GLY A 181 -8.74 -0.61 15.78
CA GLY A 181 -8.37 -1.24 14.51
C GLY A 181 -9.39 -1.01 13.38
N ALA A 182 -8.95 -1.26 12.16
CA ALA A 182 -9.77 -1.38 10.94
C ALA A 182 -9.56 -2.75 10.30
N SER A 183 -10.53 -3.23 9.52
CA SER A 183 -10.34 -4.41 8.68
C SER A 183 -9.59 -4.06 7.39
N MET A 184 -9.08 -5.05 6.68
CA MET A 184 -8.44 -4.88 5.37
C MET A 184 -9.06 -5.83 4.36
N SER A 185 -9.59 -5.28 3.27
CA SER A 185 -10.23 -6.04 2.20
C SER A 185 -9.22 -6.93 1.47
N ALA A 186 -9.70 -8.06 0.96
CA ALA A 186 -8.90 -8.91 0.09
C ALA A 186 -8.60 -8.21 -1.24
N TYR A 187 -7.39 -8.43 -1.74
CA TYR A 187 -6.90 -7.93 -3.00
C TYR A 187 -6.09 -9.02 -3.68
N SER A 188 -6.30 -9.18 -4.97
CA SER A 188 -5.54 -10.09 -5.81
C SER A 188 -5.37 -9.53 -7.21
N GLU A 189 -4.20 -9.77 -7.78
CA GLU A 189 -3.90 -9.56 -9.19
C GLU A 189 -3.25 -10.81 -9.78
N VAL A 190 -3.55 -11.08 -11.04
CA VAL A 190 -2.90 -12.13 -11.83
C VAL A 190 -2.24 -11.49 -13.03
N THR A 191 -0.99 -11.84 -13.25
CA THR A 191 -0.22 -11.50 -14.45
C THR A 191 0.43 -12.76 -15.01
N PHE A 192 0.93 -12.68 -16.23
CA PHE A 192 1.53 -13.80 -16.94
C PHE A 192 2.90 -13.40 -17.47
N ASP A 193 3.83 -14.34 -17.50
CA ASP A 193 5.16 -14.15 -18.11
C ASP A 193 5.11 -14.12 -19.65
N SER A 194 4.03 -14.65 -20.24
CA SER A 194 3.75 -14.62 -21.67
C SER A 194 2.43 -13.95 -21.99
N ALA A 195 2.38 -13.20 -23.10
CA ALA A 195 1.16 -12.57 -23.62
C ALA A 195 0.21 -13.56 -24.32
N GLY A 196 0.67 -14.79 -24.58
CA GLY A 196 -0.11 -15.85 -25.22
C GLY A 196 0.57 -17.20 -25.13
N ILE A 197 -0.10 -18.25 -25.61
CA ILE A 197 0.43 -19.61 -25.69
C ILE A 197 0.14 -20.20 -27.08
N ILE A 198 1.01 -21.09 -27.55
CA ILE A 198 0.86 -21.82 -28.81
C ILE A 198 0.93 -23.32 -28.52
N PHE A 199 -0.03 -24.11 -29.01
CA PHE A 199 -0.10 -25.57 -28.80
C PHE A 199 0.68 -26.39 -29.86
N GLY A 200 1.37 -25.71 -30.78
CA GLY A 200 2.06 -26.34 -31.91
C GLY A 200 1.10 -27.05 -32.85
N ASP A 201 1.59 -28.05 -33.57
CA ASP A 201 0.75 -28.93 -34.37
C ASP A 201 -0.07 -29.85 -33.45
N VAL A 202 -1.39 -29.84 -33.63
CA VAL A 202 -2.34 -30.65 -32.85
C VAL A 202 -2.99 -31.67 -33.78
N ASP A 203 -2.82 -32.95 -33.48
CA ASP A 203 -3.41 -34.03 -34.27
C ASP A 203 -4.91 -34.21 -33.96
N THR A 204 -5.68 -34.57 -34.98
CA THR A 204 -7.12 -34.87 -34.88
C THR A 204 -7.39 -36.27 -34.35
N GLY A 205 -8.44 -36.44 -33.54
CA GLY A 205 -8.92 -37.75 -33.08
C GLY A 205 -7.99 -38.44 -32.09
N ILE A 206 -7.08 -37.69 -31.47
CA ILE A 206 -6.16 -38.14 -30.45
C ILE A 206 -6.59 -37.57 -29.10
N GLU A 207 -6.39 -38.31 -28.00
CA GLU A 207 -6.66 -37.83 -26.64
C GLU A 207 -5.77 -36.63 -26.26
N PRO A 208 -6.30 -35.65 -25.50
CA PRO A 208 -5.49 -34.60 -24.90
C PRO A 208 -4.26 -35.15 -24.21
N GLY A 209 -3.12 -34.49 -24.42
CA GLY A 209 -1.89 -34.86 -23.76
C GLY A 209 -1.24 -36.12 -24.31
N MET A 210 -1.67 -36.65 -25.47
CA MET A 210 -0.85 -37.51 -26.34
C MET A 210 -0.10 -36.67 -27.39
N THR A 211 -0.77 -35.64 -27.93
CA THR A 211 -0.25 -34.60 -28.83
C THR A 211 -0.88 -33.24 -28.47
N GLY A 212 -0.47 -32.14 -29.10
CA GLY A 212 -1.05 -30.81 -28.88
C GLY A 212 -0.77 -30.17 -27.52
N TYR A 213 0.50 -29.93 -27.20
CA TYR A 213 0.93 -29.30 -25.94
C TYR A 213 1.45 -27.89 -26.18
N ILE A 214 1.54 -27.08 -25.13
CA ILE A 214 2.23 -25.78 -25.21
C ILE A 214 3.66 -25.97 -25.78
N THR A 215 3.91 -25.34 -26.93
CA THR A 215 5.21 -25.26 -27.62
C THR A 215 5.85 -23.87 -27.50
N ASP A 216 5.03 -22.84 -27.25
CA ASP A 216 5.46 -21.48 -26.93
C ASP A 216 4.62 -20.96 -25.75
N PRO A 217 5.21 -20.41 -24.67
CA PRO A 217 6.62 -20.04 -24.48
C PRO A 217 7.61 -21.23 -24.46
N PRO A 218 8.93 -21.02 -24.67
CA PRO A 218 9.95 -22.10 -24.75
C PRO A 218 10.07 -22.97 -23.49
N SER A 219 9.51 -22.52 -22.38
CA SER A 219 9.37 -23.28 -21.14
C SER A 219 8.40 -24.45 -21.26
N HIS A 220 7.53 -24.44 -22.28
CA HIS A 220 6.42 -25.39 -22.49
C HIS A 220 5.36 -25.35 -21.38
N TYR A 221 5.26 -24.21 -20.68
CA TYR A 221 4.26 -23.94 -19.65
C TYR A 221 4.02 -22.44 -19.53
N LEU A 222 2.85 -22.06 -19.03
CA LEU A 222 2.53 -20.70 -18.64
C LEU A 222 2.93 -20.48 -17.18
N THR A 223 3.56 -19.34 -16.85
CA THR A 223 3.74 -18.93 -15.45
C THR A 223 2.72 -17.87 -15.10
N THR A 224 1.83 -18.17 -14.15
CA THR A 224 0.93 -17.17 -13.57
C THR A 224 1.59 -16.57 -12.34
N LEU A 225 1.81 -15.26 -12.34
CA LEU A 225 2.35 -14.52 -11.21
C LEU A 225 1.20 -13.85 -10.46
N ILE A 226 1.02 -14.21 -9.20
CA ILE A 226 -0.11 -13.77 -8.38
C ILE A 226 0.38 -12.91 -7.21
N THR A 227 -0.08 -11.67 -7.15
CA THR A 227 0.03 -10.82 -5.96
C THR A 227 -1.28 -10.90 -5.21
N SER A 228 -1.28 -11.37 -3.96
CA SER A 228 -2.49 -11.45 -3.15
C SER A 228 -2.20 -11.29 -1.66
N ASN A 229 -3.00 -10.46 -0.97
CA ASN A 229 -2.93 -10.24 0.49
C ASN A 229 -3.81 -11.21 1.30
N ALA A 230 -4.56 -12.08 0.63
CA ALA A 230 -5.45 -13.07 1.22
C ALA A 230 -5.15 -14.46 0.65
N LYS A 231 -5.75 -15.49 1.24
CA LYS A 231 -5.75 -16.81 0.57
C LYS A 231 -6.56 -16.69 -0.72
N TYR A 232 -6.24 -17.52 -1.69
CA TYR A 232 -6.93 -17.46 -2.98
C TYR A 232 -7.06 -18.83 -3.64
N ALA A 233 -7.94 -18.89 -4.63
CA ALA A 233 -8.04 -19.96 -5.59
C ALA A 233 -7.81 -19.45 -7.01
N ILE A 234 -7.26 -20.30 -7.87
CA ILE A 234 -7.05 -20.02 -9.29
C ILE A 234 -8.08 -20.80 -10.09
N GLY A 235 -8.92 -20.09 -10.83
CA GLY A 235 -9.87 -20.65 -11.78
C GLY A 235 -9.43 -20.46 -13.22
N VAL A 236 -9.97 -21.30 -14.11
CA VAL A 236 -9.74 -21.22 -15.55
C VAL A 236 -11.05 -21.45 -16.30
N LYS A 237 -11.18 -20.80 -17.46
CA LYS A 237 -12.18 -21.08 -18.50
C LYS A 237 -11.61 -20.77 -19.88
N SER A 238 -12.25 -21.29 -20.92
CA SER A 238 -12.00 -20.93 -22.32
C SER A 238 -13.23 -20.29 -22.94
N ASP A 239 -13.04 -19.54 -24.02
CA ASP A 239 -14.12 -19.24 -24.95
C ASP A 239 -14.78 -20.54 -25.45
N THR A 240 -16.09 -20.48 -25.69
CA THR A 240 -16.88 -21.61 -26.21
C THR A 240 -16.53 -21.97 -27.65
N SER A 241 -15.88 -21.08 -28.39
CA SER A 241 -15.46 -21.30 -29.77
C SER A 241 -14.15 -20.59 -30.08
N TRP A 242 -13.25 -21.25 -30.81
CA TRP A 242 -12.04 -20.66 -31.36
C TRP A 242 -12.17 -20.54 -32.88
N THR A 243 -11.59 -19.50 -33.46
CA THR A 243 -11.79 -19.16 -34.89
C THR A 243 -10.47 -18.93 -35.60
N ASP A 244 -10.45 -19.09 -36.93
CA ASP A 244 -9.29 -18.75 -37.77
C ASP A 244 -9.27 -17.27 -38.22
N GLY A 245 -10.16 -16.45 -37.66
CA GLY A 245 -10.41 -15.07 -38.13
C GLY A 245 -11.16 -14.99 -39.47
N GLY A 246 -11.57 -16.13 -40.03
CA GLY A 246 -12.31 -16.28 -41.27
C GLY A 246 -13.66 -16.97 -41.06
N LEU A 247 -13.91 -18.03 -41.83
CA LEU A 247 -15.18 -18.77 -41.81
C LEU A 247 -15.12 -20.06 -40.98
N ASN A 248 -13.94 -20.44 -40.48
CA ASN A 248 -13.77 -21.69 -39.77
C ASN A 248 -13.80 -21.45 -38.25
N SER A 249 -14.53 -22.30 -37.54
CA SER A 249 -14.59 -22.28 -36.08
C SER A 249 -14.61 -23.70 -35.52
N ILE A 250 -13.99 -23.87 -34.37
CA ILE A 250 -14.05 -25.10 -33.56
C ILE A 250 -14.69 -24.77 -32.22
N SER A 251 -15.50 -25.68 -31.70
CA SER A 251 -16.26 -25.48 -30.44
C SER A 251 -15.63 -26.23 -29.28
N LEU A 252 -15.66 -25.65 -28.09
CA LEU A 252 -15.16 -26.30 -26.88
C LEU A 252 -16.10 -27.45 -26.50
N SER A 253 -15.57 -28.66 -26.35
CA SER A 253 -16.33 -29.82 -25.90
C SER A 253 -16.68 -29.66 -24.41
N GLY A 254 -17.96 -29.81 -24.06
CA GLY A 254 -18.49 -29.45 -22.75
C GLY A 254 -18.10 -30.39 -21.60
N GLU A 255 -17.63 -31.61 -21.87
CA GLU A 255 -17.17 -32.56 -20.84
C GLU A 255 -15.90 -33.32 -21.29
N LYS A 256 -15.19 -33.88 -20.29
CA LYS A 256 -13.83 -34.44 -20.38
C LYS A 256 -13.58 -35.38 -21.56
N GLY A 257 -12.36 -35.24 -22.10
CA GLY A 257 -11.62 -36.33 -22.73
C GLY A 257 -12.14 -36.67 -24.12
N VAL A 258 -11.40 -36.19 -25.13
CA VAL A 258 -11.68 -36.31 -26.56
C VAL A 258 -12.96 -35.58 -26.99
N PRO A 259 -12.87 -34.64 -27.93
CA PRO A 259 -14.04 -34.05 -28.57
C PRO A 259 -14.88 -35.14 -29.25
N ASP A 260 -16.19 -35.18 -28.97
CA ASP A 260 -17.11 -36.23 -29.42
C ASP A 260 -18.04 -35.79 -30.56
N GLY A 261 -18.08 -34.49 -30.87
CA GLY A 261 -18.73 -33.91 -32.03
C GLY A 261 -17.76 -33.45 -33.14
N PRO A 262 -18.28 -33.18 -34.36
CA PRO A 262 -17.48 -32.61 -35.43
C PRO A 262 -17.14 -31.14 -35.16
N ALA A 263 -15.95 -30.71 -35.58
CA ALA A 263 -15.43 -29.35 -35.38
C ALA A 263 -15.38 -28.95 -33.90
N GLU A 264 -14.88 -29.84 -33.05
CA GLU A 264 -14.74 -29.59 -31.61
C GLU A 264 -13.28 -29.70 -31.15
N PHE A 265 -12.98 -29.06 -30.03
CA PHE A 265 -11.71 -29.18 -29.33
C PHE A 265 -11.93 -29.32 -27.84
N SER A 266 -10.97 -29.92 -27.15
CA SER A 266 -10.95 -29.99 -25.70
C SER A 266 -9.63 -29.44 -25.17
N LEU A 267 -9.69 -28.87 -23.97
CA LEU A 267 -8.56 -28.27 -23.28
C LEU A 267 -8.41 -28.89 -21.89
N GLU A 268 -7.16 -29.13 -21.52
CA GLU A 268 -6.78 -29.66 -20.23
C GLU A 268 -5.70 -28.81 -19.58
N ILE A 269 -5.75 -28.68 -18.26
CA ILE A 269 -4.76 -27.98 -17.45
C ILE A 269 -4.27 -28.85 -16.29
N ASP A 270 -2.99 -28.71 -15.93
CA ASP A 270 -2.35 -29.38 -14.80
C ASP A 270 -1.33 -28.46 -14.09
N ASN A 271 -1.13 -28.69 -12.80
CA ASN A 271 -0.15 -28.02 -11.94
C ASN A 271 1.08 -28.87 -11.59
N GLN A 272 1.21 -30.09 -12.13
CA GLN A 272 2.37 -30.95 -11.87
C GLN A 272 3.20 -31.24 -13.13
N ARG A 273 4.53 -31.11 -13.01
CA ARG A 273 5.48 -31.63 -14.01
C ARG A 273 5.78 -33.10 -13.73
N LYS A 274 5.57 -34.00 -14.69
CA LYS A 274 6.26 -35.30 -14.69
C LYS A 274 6.93 -35.60 -16.03
N GLY A 275 8.26 -35.65 -16.00
CA GLY A 275 9.10 -36.43 -16.92
C GLY A 275 9.48 -35.78 -18.25
N GLY A 276 10.65 -35.13 -18.28
CA GLY A 276 11.49 -34.97 -19.48
C GLY A 276 10.83 -34.45 -20.76
N GLY A 277 10.77 -33.13 -20.93
CA GLY A 277 10.60 -32.47 -22.24
C GLY A 277 9.20 -32.49 -22.88
N SER A 278 8.33 -33.42 -22.50
CA SER A 278 6.88 -33.41 -22.85
C SER A 278 6.06 -33.42 -21.55
N PRO A 279 4.87 -32.78 -21.51
CA PRO A 279 3.94 -32.95 -20.40
C PRO A 279 3.57 -34.43 -20.30
N GLY A 280 4.15 -35.15 -19.35
CA GLY A 280 3.86 -36.56 -19.17
C GLY A 280 2.38 -36.73 -18.84
N GLN A 281 1.65 -37.41 -19.74
CA GLN A 281 0.32 -38.02 -19.56
C GLN A 281 -0.23 -37.86 -18.13
N PRO A 282 -0.99 -36.79 -17.86
CA PRO A 282 -1.48 -36.51 -16.52
C PRO A 282 -2.44 -37.62 -16.10
N LYS A 283 -2.28 -38.17 -14.90
CA LYS A 283 -3.19 -39.22 -14.42
C LYS A 283 -4.63 -38.70 -14.21
N LYS A 284 -4.83 -37.39 -14.02
CA LYS A 284 -6.14 -36.71 -13.84
C LYS A 284 -6.05 -35.17 -14.07
N PRO A 285 -5.84 -34.69 -15.31
CA PRO A 285 -5.91 -33.26 -15.61
C PRO A 285 -7.31 -32.69 -15.33
N ASP A 286 -7.40 -31.37 -15.21
CA ASP A 286 -8.67 -30.65 -15.16
C ASP A 286 -9.10 -30.24 -16.56
N ALA A 287 -10.34 -30.57 -16.91
CA ALA A 287 -10.93 -30.07 -18.14
C ALA A 287 -11.22 -28.57 -17.99
N VAL A 288 -10.81 -27.79 -18.98
CA VAL A 288 -11.17 -26.38 -19.08
C VAL A 288 -12.52 -26.31 -19.79
N THR A 289 -13.50 -25.66 -19.15
CA THR A 289 -14.85 -25.47 -19.68
C THR A 289 -15.08 -24.00 -20.04
N ASP A 290 -16.28 -23.67 -20.50
CA ASP A 290 -16.74 -22.29 -20.74
C ASP A 290 -17.12 -21.54 -19.45
N THR A 291 -17.12 -22.26 -18.33
CA THR A 291 -17.43 -21.78 -16.99
C THR A 291 -16.17 -21.79 -16.14
N ASN A 292 -16.00 -20.76 -15.31
CA ASN A 292 -14.81 -20.67 -14.49
C ASN A 292 -14.81 -21.80 -13.45
N THR A 293 -13.85 -22.72 -13.57
CA THR A 293 -13.66 -23.83 -12.64
C THR A 293 -12.32 -23.72 -11.96
N THR A 294 -12.28 -23.99 -10.65
CA THR A 294 -11.03 -23.96 -9.87
C THR A 294 -10.11 -25.10 -10.30
N ILE A 295 -8.86 -24.77 -10.60
CA ILE A 295 -7.81 -25.73 -10.92
C ILE A 295 -7.49 -26.53 -9.65
N LYS A 296 -7.48 -27.86 -9.73
CA LYS A 296 -7.18 -28.75 -8.61
C LYS A 296 -5.78 -28.47 -8.08
N GLY A 297 -5.67 -28.41 -6.75
CA GLY A 297 -4.43 -28.06 -6.06
C GLY A 297 -4.20 -26.56 -5.92
N TYR A 298 -4.99 -25.72 -6.60
CA TYR A 298 -5.00 -24.27 -6.44
C TYR A 298 -6.32 -23.75 -5.88
N ASN A 299 -6.96 -24.48 -4.96
CA ASN A 299 -8.25 -24.11 -4.37
C ASN A 299 -8.15 -23.41 -3.00
N ASN A 300 -6.94 -23.29 -2.44
CA ASN A 300 -6.70 -22.65 -1.13
C ASN A 300 -5.21 -22.30 -0.97
N VAL A 301 -4.68 -21.54 -1.93
CA VAL A 301 -3.28 -21.12 -1.95
C VAL A 301 -3.07 -20.03 -0.89
N SER A 302 -1.94 -20.10 -0.20
CA SER A 302 -1.55 -19.08 0.78
C SER A 302 -1.33 -17.73 0.10
N ARG A 303 -1.62 -16.64 0.83
CA ARG A 303 -1.26 -15.27 0.43
C ARG A 303 0.23 -15.14 0.19
N VAL A 304 0.63 -14.08 -0.51
CA VAL A 304 2.03 -13.66 -0.55
C VAL A 304 2.37 -13.02 0.81
N THR A 305 3.53 -13.37 1.36
CA THR A 305 4.07 -12.77 2.59
C THR A 305 5.42 -12.15 2.28
N THR A 306 5.74 -11.05 2.94
CA THR A 306 7.06 -10.41 2.88
C THR A 306 7.84 -10.73 4.14
N GLY A 307 9.15 -10.88 4.05
CA GLY A 307 10.03 -10.81 5.22
C GLY A 307 10.49 -9.38 5.51
N PRO A 308 11.31 -9.19 6.55
CA PRO A 308 11.81 -7.86 6.92
C PRO A 308 12.70 -7.32 5.80
N GLU A 309 12.45 -6.07 5.39
CA GLU A 309 13.16 -5.38 4.31
C GLU A 309 13.02 -6.02 2.92
N ASP A 310 12.17 -7.05 2.77
CA ASP A 310 11.88 -7.65 1.47
C ASP A 310 10.92 -6.78 0.66
N SER A 311 11.16 -6.69 -0.64
CA SER A 311 10.21 -6.07 -1.56
C SER A 311 8.95 -6.92 -1.68
N GLU A 312 7.80 -6.27 -1.90
CA GLU A 312 6.57 -6.99 -2.23
C GLU A 312 6.78 -7.85 -3.49
N GLY A 313 6.22 -9.07 -3.48
CA GLY A 313 6.44 -10.06 -4.54
C GLY A 313 5.17 -10.71 -5.08
N THR A 314 5.38 -11.80 -5.80
CA THR A 314 4.35 -12.68 -6.36
C THR A 314 4.55 -14.11 -5.89
N ASN A 315 3.46 -14.88 -5.87
CA ASN A 315 3.53 -16.32 -5.91
C ASN A 315 3.46 -16.76 -7.37
N ASP A 316 4.48 -17.47 -7.82
CA ASP A 316 4.58 -17.96 -9.19
C ASP A 316 4.02 -19.38 -9.26
N HIS A 317 3.08 -19.60 -10.18
CA HIS A 317 2.48 -20.91 -10.41
C HIS A 317 2.67 -21.34 -11.85
N THR A 318 3.27 -22.50 -12.02
CA THR A 318 3.42 -23.13 -13.32
C THR A 318 2.13 -23.85 -13.72
N MET A 319 1.67 -23.59 -14.94
CA MET A 319 0.48 -24.19 -15.55
C MET A 319 0.87 -24.90 -16.85
N TYR A 320 0.61 -26.21 -16.90
CA TYR A 320 0.75 -27.00 -18.11
C TYR A 320 -0.61 -27.13 -18.77
N MET A 321 -0.66 -27.03 -20.11
CA MET A 321 -1.91 -27.24 -20.85
C MET A 321 -1.71 -28.18 -22.03
N ALA A 322 -2.76 -28.90 -22.36
CA ALA A 322 -2.85 -29.74 -23.55
C ALA A 322 -4.19 -29.53 -24.25
N MET A 323 -4.20 -29.79 -25.55
CA MET A 323 -5.33 -29.66 -26.44
C MET A 323 -5.52 -30.96 -27.23
N SER A 324 -6.76 -31.28 -27.56
CA SER A 324 -7.06 -32.22 -28.66
C SER A 324 -8.15 -31.67 -29.57
N LEU A 325 -8.16 -32.15 -30.81
CA LEU A 325 -9.12 -31.80 -31.85
C LEU A 325 -9.98 -33.01 -32.22
N SER A 326 -11.23 -32.77 -32.60
CA SER A 326 -12.14 -33.81 -33.09
C SER A 326 -11.57 -34.50 -34.33
N LEU A 327 -12.00 -35.75 -34.57
CA LEU A 327 -11.57 -36.52 -35.74
C LEU A 327 -12.11 -35.93 -37.06
N GLU A 328 -13.27 -35.29 -37.01
CA GLU A 328 -13.98 -34.75 -38.17
C GLU A 328 -14.28 -33.26 -38.00
N GLY A 329 -14.49 -32.55 -39.12
CA GLY A 329 -14.92 -31.15 -39.13
C GLY A 329 -13.82 -30.12 -38.84
N ILE A 330 -12.56 -30.55 -38.71
CA ILE A 330 -11.40 -29.68 -38.48
C ILE A 330 -10.71 -29.40 -39.82
N GLN A 331 -10.47 -28.12 -40.12
CA GLN A 331 -9.63 -27.71 -41.25
C GLN A 331 -8.20 -27.49 -40.76
N GLU A 332 -7.22 -27.72 -41.64
CA GLU A 332 -5.81 -27.45 -41.35
C GLU A 332 -5.52 -25.94 -41.44
N VAL A 333 -5.96 -25.20 -40.41
CA VAL A 333 -5.78 -23.75 -40.24
C VAL A 333 -5.41 -23.43 -38.79
N VAL A 334 -4.97 -22.20 -38.55
CA VAL A 334 -4.67 -21.73 -37.19
C VAL A 334 -5.93 -21.23 -36.54
N TYR A 335 -6.37 -21.88 -35.46
CA TYR A 335 -7.47 -21.42 -34.63
C TYR A 335 -6.95 -20.61 -33.44
N SER A 336 -7.64 -19.53 -33.09
CA SER A 336 -7.33 -18.65 -31.97
C SER A 336 -8.57 -18.42 -31.10
N GLY A 337 -8.36 -18.33 -29.79
CA GLY A 337 -9.39 -17.98 -28.81
C GLY A 337 -8.75 -17.57 -27.48
N THR A 338 -9.60 -17.24 -26.51
CA THR A 338 -9.16 -16.73 -25.21
C THR A 338 -9.28 -17.80 -24.13
N ILE A 339 -8.24 -17.93 -23.31
CA ILE A 339 -8.27 -18.66 -22.05
C ILE A 339 -8.21 -17.61 -20.93
N THR A 340 -9.19 -17.62 -20.04
CA THR A 340 -9.30 -16.66 -18.94
C THR A 340 -8.95 -17.34 -17.63
N PHE A 341 -8.03 -16.75 -16.86
CA PHE A 341 -7.77 -17.14 -15.49
C PHE A 341 -8.43 -16.15 -14.53
N THR A 342 -8.99 -16.67 -13.44
CA THR A 342 -9.66 -15.87 -12.41
C THR A 342 -9.04 -16.14 -11.06
N ILE A 343 -8.83 -15.09 -10.26
CA ILE A 343 -8.46 -15.23 -8.85
C ILE A 343 -9.68 -14.95 -7.98
N THR A 344 -9.94 -15.83 -7.02
CA THR A 344 -11.00 -15.65 -6.03
C THR A 344 -10.42 -15.76 -4.63
N ASN A 345 -10.72 -14.82 -3.75
CA ASN A 345 -10.30 -14.79 -2.34
C ASN A 345 -11.34 -15.38 -1.39
#